data_AF-A0A9P6GZR4-F1
#
_entry.id   AF-A0A9P6GZR4-F1
#
_cell.length_a   1.000
_cell.length_b   1.000
_cell.length_c   1.000
_cell.angle_alpha   90.00
_cell.angle_beta   90.00
_cell.angle_gamma   90.00
#
_symmetry.space_group_name_H-M   'P 1'
#
loop_
_entity.id
_entity.type
_entity.pdbx_description
1 polymer ?
#
loop_
_entity_poly.entity_id
_entity_poly.type
_entity_poly.pdbx_seq_one_letter_code
_entity_poly.pdbx_strand_id
1 'polypeptide(L)'
;MIKAINEYSLSLINFYIGVMDLEPEIYKKINDEVRQTLVHNGIHLQPSCKERLYLQRNELGRGLVNVEHRSELMLVKLLDDFMKTSLSQKKSSNPKVPKRR
;
A
#
# COMPACT_ATOMS: atom_id res chain seq x y z
N MET A 1 17.61 -7.85 6.95
CA MET A 1 17.30 -8.53 5.68
C MET A 1 15.83 -8.38 5.30
N ILE A 2 14.89 -8.90 6.11
CA ILE A 2 13.44 -8.83 5.83
C ILE A 2 12.93 -7.39 5.61
N LYS A 3 13.40 -6.43 6.41
CA LYS A 3 13.04 -5.01 6.27
C LYS A 3 13.40 -4.42 4.89
N ALA A 4 14.58 -4.75 4.37
CA ALA A 4 15.03 -4.25 3.07
C ALA A 4 14.19 -4.80 1.90
N ILE A 5 13.80 -6.09 2.00
CA ILE A 5 12.88 -6.71 1.03
C ILE A 5 11.53 -6.00 1.08
N ASN A 6 11.01 -5.75 2.29
CA ASN A 6 9.74 -5.06 2.48
C ASN A 6 9.78 -3.63 1.93
N GLU A 7 10.82 -2.85 2.22
CA GLU A 7 11.00 -1.49 1.69
C GLU A 7 11.09 -1.48 0.15
N TYR A 8 11.84 -2.43 -0.43
CA TYR A 8 11.94 -2.56 -1.88
C TYR A 8 10.60 -2.92 -2.52
N SER A 9 9.89 -3.93 -2.00
CA SER A 9 8.58 -4.33 -2.49
C SER A 9 7.57 -3.19 -2.38
N LEU A 10 7.55 -2.47 -1.26
CA LEU A 10 6.68 -1.30 -1.06
C LEU A 10 6.97 -0.19 -2.06
N SER A 11 8.24 0.07 -2.37
CA SER A 11 8.64 1.05 -3.38
C SER A 11 8.11 0.69 -4.76
N LEU A 12 8.23 -0.58 -5.17
CA LEU A 12 7.70 -1.05 -6.44
C LEU A 12 6.18 -0.93 -6.52
N ILE A 13 5.47 -1.37 -5.47
CA ILE A 13 4.00 -1.26 -5.42
C ILE A 13 3.57 0.19 -5.52
N ASN A 14 4.23 1.10 -4.78
CA ASN A 14 3.97 2.54 -4.87
C ASN A 14 4.16 3.10 -6.29
N PHE A 15 5.13 2.60 -7.05
CA PHE A 15 5.39 3.05 -8.41
C PHE A 15 4.32 2.55 -9.39
N TYR A 16 3.91 1.29 -9.26
CA TYR A 16 2.96 0.67 -10.19
C TYR A 16 1.49 0.92 -9.83
N ILE A 17 1.19 1.35 -8.60
CA ILE A 17 -0.18 1.65 -8.17
C ILE A 17 -0.77 2.77 -9.04
N GLY A 18 -1.91 2.51 -9.67
CA GLY A 18 -2.57 3.46 -10.57
C GLY A 18 -1.96 3.59 -11.98
N VAL A 19 -0.84 2.92 -12.25
CA VAL A 19 -0.29 2.76 -13.61
C VAL A 19 -0.76 1.44 -14.23
N MET A 20 -0.71 0.36 -13.45
CA MET A 20 -1.22 -0.95 -13.85
C MET A 20 -2.57 -1.22 -13.18
N ASP A 21 -3.53 -1.74 -13.96
CA ASP A 21 -4.81 -2.21 -13.45
C ASP A 21 -4.65 -3.63 -12.91
N LEU A 22 -4.36 -3.72 -11.61
CA LEU A 22 -4.10 -4.97 -10.92
C LEU A 22 -5.25 -5.30 -9.97
N GLU A 23 -5.81 -6.49 -10.12
CA GLU A 23 -6.86 -7.00 -9.24
C GLU A 23 -6.27 -7.46 -7.89
N PRO A 24 -7.03 -7.38 -6.77
CA PRO A 24 -6.58 -7.82 -5.43
C PRO A 24 -5.99 -9.24 -5.40
N GLU A 25 -6.53 -10.13 -6.23
CA GLU A 25 -6.07 -11.53 -6.35
C GLU A 25 -4.62 -11.63 -6.84
N ILE A 26 -4.20 -10.73 -7.73
CA ILE A 26 -2.84 -10.69 -8.26
C ILE A 26 -1.87 -10.28 -7.16
N TYR A 27 -2.21 -9.26 -6.36
CA TYR A 27 -1.41 -8.84 -5.21
C TYR A 27 -1.24 -9.96 -4.18
N LYS A 28 -2.31 -10.72 -3.93
CA LYS A 28 -2.27 -11.88 -3.05
C LYS A 28 -1.35 -12.96 -3.60
N LYS A 29 -1.43 -13.27 -4.89
CA LYS A 29 -0.56 -14.26 -5.56
C LYS A 29 0.92 -13.88 -5.46
N ILE A 30 1.25 -12.61 -5.75
CA ILE A 30 2.63 -12.09 -5.62
C ILE A 30 3.13 -12.24 -4.18
N ASN A 31 2.31 -11.88 -3.21
CA ASN A 31 2.65 -11.97 -1.79
C ASN A 31 2.89 -13.43 -1.35
N ASP A 32 2.09 -14.37 -1.84
CA ASP A 32 2.25 -15.79 -1.57
C ASP A 32 3.50 -16.38 -2.23
N GLU A 33 3.81 -16.02 -3.48
CA GLU A 33 5.04 -16.43 -4.18
C GLU A 33 6.31 -15.91 -3.49
N VAL A 34 6.33 -14.64 -3.07
CA VAL A 34 7.45 -14.05 -2.33
C VAL A 34 7.65 -14.81 -1.01
N ARG A 35 6.56 -15.11 -0.29
CA ARG A 35 6.64 -15.88 0.96
C ARG A 35 7.12 -17.31 0.75
N GLN A 36 6.63 -17.99 -0.28
CA GLN A 36 7.10 -19.33 -0.63
C GLN A 36 8.60 -19.33 -0.93
N THR A 37 9.06 -18.33 -1.69
CA THR A 37 10.49 -18.16 -2.02
C THR A 37 11.33 -17.94 -0.76
N LEU A 38 10.86 -17.10 0.16
CA LEU A 38 11.56 -16.84 1.42
C LEU A 38 11.61 -18.07 2.34
N VAL A 39 10.54 -18.88 2.35
CA VAL A 39 10.49 -20.15 3.09
C VAL A 39 11.43 -21.17 2.46
N HIS A 40 11.43 -21.29 1.13
CA HIS A 40 12.28 -22.22 0.39
C HIS A 40 13.77 -21.96 0.64
N ASN A 41 14.18 -20.70 0.69
CA ASN A 41 15.56 -20.30 0.98
C ASN A 41 15.93 -20.37 2.48
N GLY A 42 15.01 -20.81 3.36
CA GLY A 42 15.24 -20.87 4.80
C GLY A 42 15.38 -19.50 5.49
N ILE A 43 15.16 -18.40 4.77
CA ILE A 43 15.25 -17.01 5.28
C ILE A 43 14.06 -16.71 6.19
N HIS A 44 12.91 -17.34 5.92
CA HIS A 44 11.68 -17.17 6.67
C HIS A 44 11.14 -18.52 7.15
N LEU A 45 11.41 -18.88 8.40
CA LEU A 45 10.81 -20.05 9.04
C LEU A 45 9.33 -19.81 9.35
N GLN A 46 8.45 -20.81 9.22
CA GLN A 46 7.08 -20.78 9.75
C GLN A 46 7.01 -21.40 11.16
N PRO A 47 7.47 -20.75 12.26
CA PRO A 47 7.08 -21.23 13.56
C PRO A 47 5.62 -20.81 13.81
N SER A 48 4.78 -21.77 14.17
CA SER A 48 3.47 -21.53 14.76
C SER A 48 3.66 -20.97 16.17
N CYS A 49 4.02 -19.68 16.27
CA CYS A 49 4.22 -19.01 17.55
C CYS A 49 2.90 -18.52 18.15
N LYS A 50 2.61 -18.90 19.40
CA LYS A 50 1.50 -18.36 20.21
C LYS A 50 1.62 -16.84 20.40
N GLU A 51 2.84 -16.30 20.32
CA GLU A 51 3.14 -14.87 20.40
C GLU A 51 2.55 -14.06 19.22
N ARG A 52 2.26 -14.70 18.08
CA ARG A 52 1.58 -14.06 16.93
C ARG A 52 0.21 -13.49 17.32
N LEU A 53 -0.42 -13.99 18.39
CA LEU A 53 -1.69 -13.47 18.90
C LEU A 53 -1.58 -11.99 19.33
N TYR A 54 -0.39 -11.54 19.74
CA TYR A 54 -0.15 -10.19 20.29
C TYR A 54 0.53 -9.22 19.32
N LEU A 55 0.90 -9.68 18.11
CA LEU A 55 1.51 -8.81 17.10
C LEU A 55 0.45 -8.12 16.22
N GLN A 56 0.75 -6.90 15.77
CA GLN A 56 -0.12 -6.18 14.85
C GLN A 56 -0.31 -6.95 13.54
N ARG A 57 -1.58 -7.11 13.14
CA ARG A 57 -1.97 -7.89 11.94
C ARG A 57 -1.42 -7.30 10.64
N ASN A 58 -1.10 -6.01 10.64
CA ASN A 58 -0.61 -5.25 9.49
C ASN A 58 0.74 -5.77 8.97
N GLU A 59 1.56 -6.35 9.86
CA GLU A 59 2.87 -6.92 9.55
C GLU A 59 2.89 -8.45 9.66
N LEU A 60 1.71 -9.05 9.86
CA LEU A 60 1.50 -10.48 10.11
C LEU A 60 2.39 -11.06 11.23
N GLY A 61 2.87 -10.17 12.11
CA GLY A 61 3.78 -10.46 13.20
C GLY A 61 5.21 -10.83 12.81
N ARG A 62 5.66 -10.46 11.59
CA ARG A 62 6.99 -10.85 11.06
C ARG A 62 7.76 -9.74 10.35
N GLY A 63 7.23 -8.52 10.33
CA GLY A 63 7.86 -7.36 9.68
C GLY A 63 7.75 -7.34 8.14
N LEU A 64 6.92 -8.22 7.55
CA LEU A 64 6.51 -8.15 6.14
C LEU A 64 5.10 -7.56 6.07
N VAL A 65 4.95 -6.47 5.34
CA VAL A 65 3.65 -5.82 5.16
C VAL A 65 2.79 -6.65 4.21
N ASN A 66 1.50 -6.76 4.50
CA ASN A 66 0.58 -7.37 3.55
C ASN A 66 0.37 -6.43 2.36
N VAL A 67 0.89 -6.83 1.20
CA VAL A 67 0.85 -6.06 -0.05
C VAL A 67 -0.58 -5.72 -0.46
N GLU A 68 -1.50 -6.70 -0.41
CA GLU A 68 -2.91 -6.53 -0.79
C GLU A 68 -3.61 -5.42 0.01
N HIS A 69 -3.49 -5.49 1.34
CA HIS A 69 -4.07 -4.46 2.21
C HIS A 69 -3.39 -3.10 2.01
N ARG A 70 -2.09 -3.10 1.70
CA ARG A 70 -1.35 -1.87 1.48
C ARG A 70 -1.72 -1.19 0.16
N SER A 71 -1.92 -1.94 -0.91
CA SER A 71 -2.35 -1.41 -2.20
C SER A 71 -3.73 -0.76 -2.12
N GLU A 72 -4.65 -1.35 -1.37
CA GLU A 72 -5.98 -0.76 -1.10
C GLU A 72 -5.85 0.60 -0.40
N LEU A 73 -5.07 0.66 0.69
CA LEU A 73 -4.81 1.92 1.41
C LEU A 73 -4.12 2.97 0.53
N MET A 74 -3.24 2.57 -0.38
CA MET A 74 -2.56 3.48 -1.31
C MET A 74 -3.54 4.07 -2.33
N LEU A 75 -4.42 3.25 -2.91
CA LEU A 75 -5.46 3.70 -3.85
C LEU A 75 -6.44 4.68 -3.19
N VAL A 76 -6.88 4.38 -1.96
CA VAL A 76 -7.77 5.29 -1.22
C VAL A 76 -7.10 6.63 -0.95
N LYS A 77 -5.82 6.63 -0.55
CA LYS A 77 -5.05 7.87 -0.36
C LYS A 77 -4.89 8.66 -1.64
N LEU A 78 -4.58 7.99 -2.74
CA LEU A 78 -4.44 8.62 -4.06
C LEU A 78 -5.75 9.31 -4.46
N LEU A 79 -6.89 8.65 -4.26
CA LEU A 79 -8.21 9.23 -4.51
C LEU A 79 -8.48 10.45 -3.62
N ASP A 80 -8.21 10.36 -2.32
CA ASP A 80 -8.38 11.47 -1.37
C ASP A 80 -7.54 12.69 -1.77
N ASP A 81 -6.30 12.46 -2.22
CA ASP A 81 -5.41 13.53 -2.67
C ASP A 81 -5.90 14.19 -3.97
N PHE A 82 -6.43 13.40 -4.93
CA PHE A 82 -7.08 13.96 -6.11
C PHE A 82 -8.33 14.76 -5.77
N MET A 83 -9.17 14.28 -4.84
CA MET A 83 -10.35 14.99 -4.38
C MET A 83 -9.98 16.34 -3.75
N LYS A 84 -8.99 16.37 -2.85
CA LYS A 84 -8.46 17.61 -2.26
C LYS A 84 -7.95 18.59 -3.32
N THR A 85 -7.23 18.09 -4.32
CA THR A 85 -6.65 18.93 -5.38
C THR A 85 -7.73 19.50 -6.30
N SER A 86 -8.74 18.71 -6.67
CA SER A 86 -9.88 19.16 -7.47
C SER A 86 -10.73 20.24 -6.77
N LEU A 87 -10.90 20.13 -5.45
CA LEU A 87 -11.55 21.15 -4.61
C LEU A 87 -10.72 22.43 -4.52
N SER A 88 -9.39 22.32 -4.54
CA SER A 88 -8.48 23.47 -4.56
C SER A 88 -8.59 24.25 -5.88
N GLN A 89 -8.66 23.56 -7.03
CA GLN A 89 -8.81 24.21 -8.34
C GLN A 89 -10.16 24.93 -8.51
N LYS A 90 -11.25 24.38 -7.96
CA LYS A 90 -12.57 25.05 -7.95
C LYS A 90 -12.59 26.35 -7.14
N LYS A 91 -11.74 26.49 -6.10
CA LYS A 91 -11.63 27.73 -5.32
C LYS A 91 -10.92 28.85 -6.09
N SER A 92 -9.97 28.52 -6.97
CA SER A 92 -9.25 29.50 -7.81
C SER A 92 -10.06 30.00 -9.02
N SER A 93 -11.09 29.28 -9.45
CA SER A 93 -11.87 29.59 -10.65
C SER A 93 -13.12 30.45 -10.40
N ASN A 94 -13.45 30.80 -9.15
CA ASN A 94 -14.58 31.70 -8.88
C ASN A 94 -14.18 33.15 -9.21
N PRO A 95 -14.81 33.82 -10.21
CA PRO A 95 -14.51 35.22 -10.48
C PRO A 95 -14.91 36.07 -9.28
N LYS A 96 -13.97 36.88 -8.76
CA LYS A 96 -14.28 37.91 -7.77
C LYS A 96 -15.23 38.91 -8.44
N VAL A 97 -16.52 38.84 -8.12
CA VAL A 97 -17.52 39.81 -8.56
C VAL A 97 -17.04 41.21 -8.13
N PRO A 98 -16.90 42.17 -9.06
CA PRO A 98 -16.41 43.49 -8.69
C PRO A 98 -17.46 44.19 -7.83
N LYS A 99 -17.07 44.61 -6.62
CA LYS A 99 -17.89 45.47 -5.76
C LYS A 99 -18.20 46.75 -6.54
N ARG A 100 -19.47 46.94 -6.90
CA ARG A 100 -19.97 48.19 -7.46
C ARG A 100 -19.72 49.30 -6.41
N ARG A 101 -18.98 50.32 -6.83
CA ARG A 101 -18.79 51.57 -6.09
C ARG A 101 -20.12 52.31 -5.97
#